data_AF-U9UYK8-F1
#
_entry.id   AF-U9UYK8-F1
#
_cell.length_a   1.000
_cell.length_b   1.000
_cell.length_c   1.000
_cell.angle_alpha   90.00
_cell.angle_beta   90.00
_cell.angle_gamma   90.00
#
_symmetry.space_group_name_H-M   'P 1'
#
loop_
_entity.id
_entity.type
_entity.pdbx_description
1 polymer ?
#
loop_
_entity_poly.entity_id
_entity_poly.type
_entity_poly.pdbx_seq_one_letter_code
_entity_poly.pdbx_strand_id
1 'polypeptide(L)' 'MLIAQVFMVMSVYRLQGGQNSYKGNVINFPQDVREFTRHLPRNPSSLDVLV' A
#
# COMPACT_ATOMS: atom_id res chain seq x y z
N MET A 1 -15.25 12.75 11.50
CA MET A 1 -14.20 12.64 10.46
C MET A 1 -13.07 11.80 11.04
N LEU A 2 -12.89 10.56 10.57
CA LEU A 2 -11.86 9.65 11.06
C LEU A 2 -10.59 9.86 10.23
N ILE A 3 -9.58 10.51 10.79
CA ILE A 3 -8.26 10.64 10.17
C ILE A 3 -7.43 9.47 10.69
N ALA A 4 -7.37 8.37 9.93
CA ALA A 4 -6.45 7.27 10.21
C ALA A 4 -5.07 7.58 9.60
N GLN A 5 -3.98 7.23 10.29
CA GLN A 5 -2.64 7.27 9.70
C GLN A 5 -2.55 6.16 8.65
N VAL A 6 -2.53 6.54 7.37
CA VAL A 6 -2.42 5.62 6.22
C VAL A 6 -0.96 5.57 5.77
N PHE A 7 -0.37 4.38 5.74
CA PHE A 7 0.92 4.17 5.08
C PHE A 7 0.71 4.01 3.58
N MET A 8 0.84 5.13 2.86
CA MET A 8 0.62 5.18 1.43
C MET A 8 1.87 4.73 0.67
N VAL A 9 1.77 3.61 -0.06
CA VAL A 9 2.80 3.16 -1.00
C VAL A 9 2.38 3.56 -2.42
N MET A 10 2.77 4.76 -2.84
CA MET A 10 2.45 5.29 -4.17
C MET A 10 3.70 5.83 -4.87
N SER A 11 3.74 5.74 -6.20
CA SER A 11 4.70 6.47 -7.03
C SER A 11 4.03 7.72 -7.58
N VAL A 12 4.61 8.89 -7.30
CA VAL A 12 4.16 10.18 -7.82
C VAL A 12 5.08 10.58 -8.98
N TYR A 13 4.50 11.03 -10.09
CA TYR A 13 5.24 11.48 -11.27
C TYR A 13 4.60 12.72 -11.90
N ARG A 14 5.39 13.52 -12.63
CA ARG A 14 4.91 14.73 -13.30
C ARG A 14 4.46 14.42 -14.72
N LEU A 15 3.27 14.89 -15.07
CA LEU A 15 2.74 14.90 -16.43
C LEU A 15 3.27 16.11 -17.20
N GLN A 16 3.24 16.00 -18.54
CA GLN A 16 3.41 17.16 -19.40
C GLN A 16 2.28 18.16 -19.13
N GLY A 17 2.64 19.41 -18.82
CA GLY A 17 1.70 20.43 -18.32
C GLY A 17 1.84 20.74 -16.82
N GLY A 18 2.76 20.06 -16.10
CA GLY A 18 3.12 20.42 -14.73
C GLY A 18 2.23 19.83 -13.64
N GLN A 19 1.20 19.07 -14.02
CA GLN A 19 0.34 18.35 -13.08
C GLN A 19 1.06 17.11 -12.53
N ASN A 20 0.85 16.81 -11.25
CA ASN A 20 1.32 15.56 -10.64
C ASN A 20 0.25 14.48 -10.82
N SER A 21 0.67 13.32 -11.30
CA SER A 21 -0.13 12.11 -11.35
C SER A 21 0.46 11.06 -10.41
N TYR A 22 -0.30 10.02 -10.13
CA TYR A 22 0.14 8.94 -9.28
C TYR A 22 -0.20 7.58 -9.87
N LYS A 23 0.57 6.57 -9.48
CA LYS A 23 0.31 5.16 -9.77
C LYS A 23 0.65 4.33 -8.54
N GLY A 24 -0.14 3.32 -8.28
CA GLY A 24 -0.01 2.45 -7.10
C GLY A 24 -1.34 2.29 -6.36
N ASN A 25 -1.33 1.49 -5.31
CA ASN A 25 -2.50 1.21 -4.49
C ASN A 25 -2.43 2.02 -3.20
N VAL A 26 -3.52 2.68 -2.83
CA VAL A 26 -3.65 3.26 -1.49
C VAL A 26 -4.03 2.12 -0.55
N ILE A 27 -3.02 1.49 0.06
CA ILE A 27 -3.23 0.42 1.03
C ILE A 27 -3.36 1.06 2.41
N ASN A 28 -4.49 0.82 3.06
CA ASN A 28 -4.67 1.24 4.43
C ASN A 28 -4.13 0.13 5.35
N PHE A 29 -2.90 0.28 5.83
CA PHE A 29 -2.35 -0.64 6.80
C PHE A 29 -3.03 -0.42 8.16
N PRO A 30 -3.29 -1.48 8.93
CA PRO A 30 -3.58 -1.34 10.36
C PRO A 30 -2.48 -0.51 11.01
N GLN A 31 -2.85 0.37 11.95
CA GLN A 31 -1.88 1.24 12.64
C GLN A 31 -0.78 0.43 13.35
N ASP A 32 -1.09 -0.81 13.77
CA ASP A 32 -0.08 -1.76 14.23
C ASP A 32 0.52 -2.53 13.05
N VAL A 33 1.43 -1.85 12.35
CA VAL A 33 2.20 -2.43 11.23
C VAL A 33 2.98 -3.66 11.69
N ARG A 34 3.48 -3.68 12.94
CA ARG A 34 4.26 -4.82 13.45
C ARG A 34 3.38 -6.05 13.57
N GLU A 35 2.20 -5.92 14.18
CA GLU A 35 1.27 -7.04 14.27
C GLU A 35 0.80 -7.48 12.88
N PHE A 36 0.46 -6.54 11.99
CA PHE A 36 0.10 -6.86 10.61
C PHE A 36 1.20 -7.66 9.88
N THR A 37 2.47 -7.26 10.00
CA THR A 37 3.59 -7.97 9.36
C THR A 37 3.81 -9.38 9.90
N ARG A 38 3.36 -9.70 11.13
CA ARG A 38 3.41 -11.07 11.67
C ARG A 38 2.38 -11.99 11.01
N HIS A 39 1.26 -11.43 10.56
CA HIS A 39 0.20 -12.16 9.86
C HIS A 39 0.45 -12.30 8.37
N LEU A 40 1.40 -11.54 7.81
CA LEU A 40 1.79 -11.70 6.42
C LEU A 40 2.56 -13.02 6.23
N PRO A 41 2.27 -13.77 5.14
CA PRO A 41 3.05 -14.95 4.81
C PRO A 41 4.49 -14.55 4.51
N ARG A 42 5.43 -15.21 5.19
CA ARG A 42 6.86 -14.96 5.05
C ARG A 42 7.42 -15.43 3.71
N ASN A 43 6.72 -16.33 3.05
CA ASN A 43 7.07 -16.85 1.73
C ASN A 43 5.94 -16.53 0.76
N PRO A 44 6.16 -15.71 -0.29
CA PRO A 44 5.14 -15.42 -1.30
C PRO A 44 4.60 -16.68 -1.98
N SER A 45 5.37 -17.76 -2.06
CA SER A 45 4.93 -19.05 -2.61
C SER A 45 3.89 -19.77 -1.73
N SER A 46 3.67 -19.32 -0.49
CA SER A 46 2.61 -19.84 0.38
C SER A 46 1.30 -19.06 0.29
N LEU A 47 1.21 -18.06 -0.61
CA LEU A 47 -0.04 -17.40 -0.92
C LEU A 47 -0.81 -18.23 -1.94
N ASP A 48 -2.06 -18.55 -1.65
CA ASP A 48 -2.99 -19.06 -2.67
C ASP A 48 -3.26 -17.94 -3.68
N VAL A 49 -2.50 -17.97 -4.78
CA VAL A 49 -2.76 -17.09 -5.92
C VAL A 49 -3.92 -17.70 -6.69
N LEU A 50 -5.12 -17.14 -6.50
CA LEU A 50 -6.23 -17.34 -7.43
C LEU A 50 -5.91 -16.58 -8.72
N VAL A 51 -5.58 -17.34 -9.78
CA VAL A 51 -5.43 -16.85 -11.16
C VAL A 51 -6.78 -16.85 -11.85
#